data_AF-A0A0C1U3A0-F1
#
_entry.id   AF-A0A0C1U3A0-F1
#
_cell.length_a   1.000
_cell.length_b   1.000
_cell.length_c   1.000
_cell.angle_alpha   90.00
_cell.angle_beta   90.00
_cell.angle_gamma   90.00
#
_symmetry.space_group_name_H-M   'P 1'
#
loop_
_entity.id
_entity.type
_entity.pdbx_description
1 polymer ?
#
loop_
_entity_poly.entity_id
_entity_poly.type
_entity_poly.pdbx_seq_one_letter_code
_entity_poly.pdbx_strand_id
1 'polypeptide(L)'
;MDLDTFKPTFLIQIEGQDLSKDITQEITSFVFTDNEEELDVLELSVTDRNLQFVDDPLFQEGNEIISRFGYVGNLSPRKKAVIKDIDYDFPENGDPTIRIKAYDKGFKLAGKENQKVWQKPAPGILYSEIAEQIAAANGLTPVVTATKGTHLRVTQSNISDAQFLKELAEKARDRDGDGVSGYVFYIQDDELHFHPRELDQTPLLTLEYFTDTKGLLRSFRPSTQSQGAKGAGVETKTVGIDPRKKDVVEHKANNATTPERTALGKQTYLVDGNTGEGSFKEQETGQIVPSFDRSEGFHEEPRQEPAQDSAEGKFREAELRQVEADAATIGIPQVRAKKNVEIKGVGRKFSGIYYCHSVRHSISGAGYLCELKLKKNALGKGAGDKSAESQGKPNDKEAPPTPQNEPPAMVTIDADSGAVTQGGDNG
;
A
#
# COMPACT_ATOMS: atom_id res chain seq x y z
N MET A 1 17.68 6.18 -33.52
CA MET A 1 16.98 5.92 -32.23
C MET A 1 17.92 5.08 -31.40
N ASP A 2 18.56 5.67 -30.40
CA ASP A 2 19.50 4.94 -29.55
C ASP A 2 18.75 3.91 -28.69
N LEU A 3 19.16 2.65 -28.83
CA LEU A 3 18.65 1.51 -28.05
C LEU A 3 18.81 1.71 -26.53
N ASP A 4 19.71 2.61 -26.10
CA ASP A 4 19.96 2.92 -24.70
C ASP A 4 18.81 3.65 -23.98
N THR A 5 17.89 4.28 -24.70
CA THR A 5 16.74 4.98 -24.08
C THR A 5 15.77 4.01 -23.38
N PHE A 6 15.67 2.77 -23.85
CA PHE A 6 14.78 1.74 -23.29
C PHE A 6 15.51 0.76 -22.38
N LYS A 7 16.82 0.94 -22.15
CA LYS A 7 17.58 0.13 -21.21
C LYS A 7 17.27 0.62 -19.79
N PRO A 8 16.71 -0.23 -18.91
CA PRO A 8 16.51 0.17 -17.53
C PRO A 8 17.86 0.42 -16.86
N THR A 9 17.89 1.41 -15.98
CA THR A 9 19.06 1.81 -15.20
C THR A 9 18.67 1.98 -13.75
N PHE A 10 19.64 1.81 -12.87
CA PHE A 10 19.51 2.06 -11.45
C PHE A 10 20.75 2.77 -10.94
N LEU A 11 20.53 3.65 -9.96
CA LEU A 11 21.55 4.33 -9.18
C LEU A 11 21.40 3.83 -7.76
N ILE A 12 22.46 3.22 -7.24
CA ILE A 12 22.50 2.66 -5.89
C ILE A 12 23.62 3.36 -5.14
N GLN A 13 23.28 3.84 -3.96
CA GLN A 13 24.21 4.41 -3.00
C GLN A 13 24.15 3.59 -1.74
N ILE A 14 25.30 3.27 -1.15
CA ILE A 14 25.39 2.59 0.14
C ILE A 14 26.23 3.46 1.08
N GLU A 15 25.70 3.77 2.27
CA GLU A 15 26.34 4.69 3.22
C GLU A 15 26.76 6.04 2.59
N GLY A 16 25.95 6.53 1.64
CA GLY A 16 26.18 7.77 0.91
C GLY A 16 27.27 7.71 -0.17
N GLN A 17 27.86 6.53 -0.42
CA GLN A 17 28.82 6.30 -1.50
C GLN A 17 28.11 5.72 -2.72
N ASP A 18 28.32 6.34 -3.88
CA ASP A 18 27.87 5.77 -5.16
C ASP A 18 28.61 4.45 -5.42
N LEU A 19 27.88 3.40 -5.79
CA LEU A 19 28.52 2.16 -6.22
C LEU A 19 29.36 2.43 -7.47
N SER A 20 30.53 1.79 -7.52
CA SER A 20 31.40 1.88 -8.69
C SER A 20 30.70 1.34 -9.94
N LYS A 21 31.16 1.78 -11.12
CA LYS A 21 30.64 1.25 -12.39
C LYS A 21 30.82 -0.26 -12.51
N ASP A 22 31.87 -0.81 -11.90
CA ASP A 22 32.18 -2.23 -11.92
C ASP A 22 31.12 -3.02 -11.14
N ILE A 23 30.76 -2.57 -9.94
CA ILE A 23 29.69 -3.20 -9.13
C ILE A 23 28.35 -3.12 -9.87
N THR A 24 28.07 -1.99 -10.50
CA THR A 24 26.81 -1.76 -11.21
C THR A 24 26.61 -2.73 -12.38
N GLN A 25 27.70 -3.14 -13.04
CA GLN A 25 27.68 -4.10 -14.15
C GLN A 25 27.49 -5.56 -13.69
N GLU A 26 27.85 -5.87 -12.46
CA GLU A 26 27.71 -7.21 -11.88
C GLU A 26 26.32 -7.44 -11.24
N ILE A 27 25.45 -6.41 -11.20
CA ILE A 27 24.07 -6.56 -10.75
C ILE A 27 23.24 -7.32 -11.79
N THR A 28 22.75 -8.49 -11.40
CA THR A 28 21.96 -9.39 -12.27
C THR A 28 20.45 -9.20 -12.10
N SER A 29 20.02 -8.81 -10.90
CA SER A 29 18.61 -8.59 -10.59
C SER A 29 18.46 -7.50 -9.53
N PHE A 30 17.49 -6.62 -9.75
CA PHE A 30 17.01 -5.65 -8.78
C PHE A 30 15.50 -5.79 -8.64
N VAL A 31 15.03 -5.94 -7.41
CA VAL A 31 13.61 -6.01 -7.09
C VAL A 31 13.31 -4.99 -6.00
N PHE A 32 12.28 -4.19 -6.21
CA PHE A 32 11.75 -3.30 -5.17
C PHE A 32 10.26 -3.50 -5.03
N THR A 33 9.82 -3.89 -3.84
CA THR A 33 8.41 -4.11 -3.49
C THR A 33 7.95 -3.01 -2.54
N ASP A 34 7.03 -2.16 -3.01
CA ASP A 34 6.31 -1.17 -2.21
C ASP A 34 5.00 -1.80 -1.73
N ASN A 35 4.71 -1.77 -0.43
CA ASN A 35 3.53 -2.42 0.16
C ASN A 35 2.88 -1.53 1.24
N GLU A 36 1.55 -1.54 1.33
CA GLU A 36 0.81 -0.88 2.42
C GLU A 36 0.77 -1.74 3.69
N GLU A 37 0.63 -3.07 3.55
CA GLU A 37 0.38 -3.99 4.67
C GLU A 37 1.66 -4.61 5.22
N GLU A 38 2.66 -4.79 4.37
CA GLU A 38 3.97 -5.33 4.73
C GLU A 38 5.05 -4.25 4.61
N LEU A 39 6.25 -4.55 5.09
CA LEU A 39 7.39 -3.64 4.94
C LEU A 39 7.79 -3.54 3.46
N ASP A 40 8.25 -2.38 3.04
CA ASP A 40 8.88 -2.26 1.72
C ASP A 40 10.18 -3.07 1.70
N VAL A 41 10.42 -3.82 0.61
CA VAL A 41 11.57 -4.72 0.47
C VAL A 41 12.35 -4.39 -0.80
N LEU A 42 13.66 -4.25 -0.65
CA LEU A 42 14.63 -4.16 -1.74
C LEU A 42 15.46 -5.44 -1.76
N GLU A 43 15.48 -6.12 -2.90
CA GLU A 43 16.32 -7.28 -3.13
C GLU A 43 17.31 -6.98 -4.28
N LEU A 44 18.59 -7.17 -4.02
CA LEU A 44 19.66 -6.94 -4.98
C LEU A 44 20.50 -8.22 -5.13
N SER A 45 20.60 -8.73 -6.35
CA SER A 45 21.48 -9.86 -6.68
C SER A 45 22.69 -9.37 -7.46
N VAL A 46 23.88 -9.64 -6.92
CA VAL A 46 25.18 -9.26 -7.51
C VAL A 46 25.99 -10.52 -7.77
N THR A 47 26.57 -10.62 -8.96
CA THR A 47 27.56 -11.66 -9.26
C THR A 47 28.90 -11.26 -8.66
N ASP A 48 29.56 -12.18 -7.96
CA ASP A 48 30.85 -11.93 -7.33
C ASP A 48 31.93 -12.87 -7.86
N ARG A 49 32.32 -12.66 -9.12
CA ARG A 49 33.27 -13.54 -9.85
C ARG A 49 34.62 -13.68 -9.16
N ASN A 50 35.08 -12.62 -8.53
CA ASN A 50 36.41 -12.53 -7.94
C ASN A 50 36.38 -12.56 -6.40
N LEU A 51 35.22 -12.85 -5.79
CA LEU A 51 35.00 -12.80 -4.35
C LEU A 51 35.38 -11.45 -3.72
N GLN A 52 35.22 -10.37 -4.48
CA GLN A 52 35.59 -9.01 -4.07
C GLN A 52 34.52 -8.37 -3.19
N PHE A 53 33.26 -8.76 -3.37
CA PHE A 53 32.12 -8.13 -2.72
C PHE A 53 31.76 -8.80 -1.39
N VAL A 54 32.15 -10.06 -1.17
CA VAL A 54 31.97 -10.76 0.11
C VAL A 54 32.63 -10.02 1.27
N ASP A 55 33.85 -9.53 1.07
CA ASP A 55 34.62 -8.82 2.11
C ASP A 55 34.46 -7.30 2.04
N ASP A 56 33.58 -6.79 1.17
CA ASP A 56 33.41 -5.35 0.99
C ASP A 56 32.65 -4.74 2.18
N PRO A 57 33.17 -3.68 2.82
CA PRO A 57 32.51 -3.01 3.94
C PRO A 57 31.17 -2.35 3.57
N LEU A 58 30.90 -2.10 2.28
CA LEU A 58 29.61 -1.57 1.81
C LEU A 58 28.52 -2.64 1.91
N PHE A 59 28.82 -3.91 1.64
CA PHE A 59 27.83 -4.99 1.67
C PHE A 59 27.75 -5.63 3.06
N GLN A 60 27.43 -4.83 4.08
CA GLN A 60 27.31 -5.27 5.46
C GLN A 60 25.91 -5.00 6.02
N GLU A 61 25.45 -5.87 6.91
CA GLU A 61 24.18 -5.70 7.60
C GLU A 61 24.13 -4.38 8.38
N GLY A 62 23.00 -3.69 8.30
CA GLY A 62 22.79 -2.40 8.96
C GLY A 62 23.13 -1.18 8.12
N ASN A 63 23.86 -1.33 7.00
CA ASN A 63 24.13 -0.22 6.08
C ASN A 63 22.83 0.26 5.40
N GLU A 64 22.72 1.57 5.18
CA GLU A 64 21.62 2.20 4.46
C GLU A 64 21.88 2.17 2.94
N ILE A 65 20.94 1.59 2.20
CA ILE A 65 20.87 1.60 0.73
C ILE A 65 19.88 2.67 0.30
N ILE A 66 20.32 3.56 -0.58
CA ILE A 66 19.46 4.49 -1.32
C ILE A 66 19.46 4.06 -2.77
N SER A 67 18.28 3.75 -3.30
CA SER A 67 18.10 3.35 -4.69
C SER A 67 17.21 4.33 -5.46
N ARG A 68 17.53 4.49 -6.74
CA ARG A 68 16.67 5.10 -7.77
C ARG A 68 16.75 4.21 -9.00
N PHE A 69 15.63 3.92 -9.63
CA PHE A 69 15.57 2.96 -10.73
C PHE A 69 14.58 3.42 -11.79
N GLY A 70 14.80 3.05 -13.05
CA GLY A 70 13.90 3.42 -14.14
C GLY A 70 14.61 3.50 -15.46
N TYR A 71 14.39 4.58 -16.20
CA TYR A 71 15.02 4.85 -17.49
C TYR A 71 15.85 6.13 -17.41
N VAL A 72 16.79 6.29 -18.33
CA VAL A 72 17.56 7.53 -18.46
C VAL A 72 16.60 8.71 -18.65
N GLY A 73 16.69 9.73 -17.80
CA GLY A 73 15.76 10.87 -17.79
C GLY A 73 14.44 10.66 -17.05
N ASN A 74 14.08 9.41 -16.69
CA ASN A 74 12.88 9.09 -15.91
C ASN A 74 13.20 8.04 -14.84
N LEU A 75 13.70 8.51 -13.70
CA LEU A 75 14.01 7.67 -12.54
C LEU A 75 12.92 7.74 -11.48
N SER A 76 12.79 6.66 -10.73
CA SER A 76 11.93 6.58 -9.56
C SER A 76 12.37 7.56 -8.46
N PRO A 77 11.42 7.80 -7.54
CA PRO A 77 11.64 8.20 -6.16
C PRO A 77 13.00 7.80 -5.62
N ARG A 78 13.69 8.61 -4.81
CA ARG A 78 14.69 8.03 -3.91
C ARG A 78 13.96 7.05 -2.99
N LYS A 79 14.50 5.85 -2.84
CA LYS A 79 13.97 4.81 -1.96
C LYS A 79 15.04 4.38 -0.98
N LYS A 80 14.74 4.48 0.31
CA LYS A 80 15.66 4.11 1.39
C LYS A 80 15.31 2.75 1.97
N ALA A 81 16.33 1.92 2.16
CA ALA A 81 16.21 0.63 2.83
C ALA A 81 17.49 0.35 3.64
N VAL A 82 17.42 -0.53 4.62
CA VAL A 82 18.55 -0.95 5.46
C VAL A 82 18.80 -2.43 5.26
N ILE A 83 20.06 -2.80 4.99
CA ILE A 83 20.44 -4.20 4.77
C ILE A 83 20.16 -5.02 6.03
N LYS A 84 19.46 -6.14 5.87
CA LYS A 84 19.13 -7.06 6.95
C LYS A 84 19.69 -8.44 6.76
N ASP A 85 19.49 -8.99 5.58
CA ASP A 85 19.95 -10.34 5.27
C ASP A 85 20.84 -10.27 4.04
N ILE A 86 21.93 -11.02 4.10
CA ILE A 86 22.83 -11.21 2.97
C ILE A 86 23.01 -12.72 2.78
N ASP A 87 22.45 -13.23 1.70
CA ASP A 87 22.58 -14.63 1.31
C ASP A 87 23.75 -14.78 0.32
N TYR A 88 24.72 -15.62 0.67
CA TYR A 88 25.85 -15.95 -0.21
C TYR A 88 25.62 -17.32 -0.86
N ASP A 89 25.86 -17.41 -2.16
CA ASP A 89 25.70 -18.62 -2.94
C ASP A 89 27.00 -18.94 -3.69
N PHE A 90 27.61 -20.08 -3.37
CA PHE A 90 28.84 -20.58 -3.96
C PHE A 90 28.53 -21.88 -4.72
N PRO A 91 28.03 -21.78 -5.97
CA PRO A 91 27.54 -22.95 -6.68
C PRO A 91 28.69 -23.85 -7.14
N GLU A 92 28.42 -25.16 -7.29
CA GLU A 92 29.36 -26.11 -7.90
C GLU A 92 29.71 -25.73 -9.35
N ASN A 93 28.77 -25.09 -10.05
CA ASN A 93 28.92 -24.60 -11.41
C ASN A 93 28.33 -23.19 -11.55
N GLY A 94 29.07 -22.29 -12.18
CA GLY A 94 28.68 -20.89 -12.38
C GLY A 94 29.46 -19.92 -11.50
N ASP A 95 29.14 -18.64 -11.61
CA ASP A 95 29.78 -17.58 -10.82
C ASP A 95 29.12 -17.50 -9.42
N PRO A 96 29.89 -17.26 -8.35
CA PRO A 96 29.34 -16.96 -7.02
C PRO A 96 28.39 -15.76 -7.05
N THR A 97 27.38 -15.76 -6.20
CA THR A 97 26.41 -14.65 -6.12
C THR A 97 26.13 -14.21 -4.69
N ILE A 98 25.85 -12.93 -4.52
CA ILE A 98 25.43 -12.30 -3.28
C ILE A 98 24.00 -11.78 -3.49
N ARG A 99 23.08 -12.14 -2.60
CA ARG A 99 21.72 -11.62 -2.57
C ARG A 99 21.51 -10.82 -1.30
N ILE A 100 21.30 -9.52 -1.47
CA ILE A 100 21.10 -8.57 -0.38
C ILE A 100 19.61 -8.31 -0.27
N LYS A 101 19.05 -8.46 0.94
CA LYS A 101 17.69 -8.06 1.28
C LYS A 101 17.74 -6.90 2.26
N ALA A 102 17.12 -5.80 1.87
CA ALA A 102 17.02 -4.59 2.66
C ALA A 102 15.55 -4.22 2.86
N TYR A 103 15.23 -3.72 4.04
CA TYR A 103 13.87 -3.33 4.42
C TYR A 103 13.80 -1.84 4.75
N ASP A 104 12.63 -1.23 4.61
CA ASP A 104 12.39 0.12 5.13
C ASP A 104 12.65 0.23 6.64
N LYS A 105 12.70 1.45 7.18
CA LYS A 105 12.92 1.67 8.62
C LYS A 105 11.81 1.11 9.51
N GLY A 106 10.70 0.65 8.93
CA GLY A 106 9.60 -0.04 9.63
C GLY A 106 10.03 -1.35 10.28
N PHE A 107 11.10 -2.00 9.84
CA PHE A 107 11.64 -3.17 10.53
C PHE A 107 11.96 -2.87 12.01
N LYS A 108 12.35 -1.63 12.35
CA LYS A 108 12.67 -1.23 13.73
C LYS A 108 11.45 -1.29 14.63
N LEU A 109 10.27 -0.98 14.07
CA LEU A 109 8.99 -0.97 14.77
C LEU A 109 8.38 -2.38 14.83
N ALA A 110 8.68 -3.24 13.85
CA ALA A 110 8.18 -4.60 13.79
C ALA A 110 9.00 -5.59 14.64
N GLY A 111 10.31 -5.35 14.80
CA GLY A 111 11.25 -6.32 15.38
C GLY A 111 11.34 -6.36 16.91
N LYS A 112 10.57 -5.54 17.63
CA LYS A 112 10.59 -5.50 19.11
C LYS A 112 9.18 -5.54 19.65
N GLU A 113 8.95 -6.38 20.66
CA GLU A 113 7.72 -6.35 21.45
C GLU A 113 7.86 -5.32 22.58
N ASN A 114 6.84 -4.50 22.75
CA ASN A 114 6.82 -3.47 23.77
C ASN A 114 5.65 -3.70 24.75
N GLN A 115 5.88 -3.30 26.00
CA GLN A 115 4.85 -3.24 27.02
C GLN A 115 4.80 -1.80 27.54
N LYS A 116 3.72 -1.09 27.25
CA LYS A 116 3.58 0.32 27.63
C LYS A 116 2.13 0.71 27.87
N VAL A 117 1.91 1.52 28.89
CA VAL A 117 0.63 2.17 29.14
C VAL A 117 0.76 3.63 28.74
N TRP A 118 0.00 4.01 27.72
CA TRP A 118 -0.06 5.36 27.18
C TRP A 118 -1.15 6.13 27.91
N GLN A 119 -0.77 7.22 28.57
CA GLN A 119 -1.68 8.05 29.36
C GLN A 119 -1.17 9.49 29.42
N LYS A 120 -2.10 10.44 29.48
CA LYS A 120 -1.83 11.88 29.62
C LYS A 120 -2.88 12.47 30.56
N PRO A 121 -2.55 13.53 31.34
CA PRO A 121 -3.57 14.29 32.07
C PRO A 121 -4.70 14.76 31.14
N ALA A 122 -5.83 15.18 31.73
CA ALA A 122 -6.98 15.68 30.98
C ALA A 122 -6.56 16.66 29.87
N PRO A 123 -7.04 16.51 28.62
CA PRO A 123 -8.21 15.70 28.23
C PRO A 123 -7.93 14.22 27.90
N GLY A 124 -6.77 13.66 28.25
CA GLY A 124 -6.37 12.29 27.86
C GLY A 124 -5.44 12.28 26.66
N ILE A 125 -5.19 11.11 26.07
CA ILE A 125 -4.29 10.91 24.93
C ILE A 125 -5.05 10.53 23.66
N LEU A 126 -4.61 11.06 22.52
CA LEU A 126 -5.11 10.70 21.19
C LEU A 126 -4.25 9.58 20.57
N TYR A 127 -4.85 8.74 19.71
CA TYR A 127 -4.08 7.76 18.93
C TYR A 127 -3.05 8.43 18.00
N SER A 128 -3.39 9.57 17.40
CA SER A 128 -2.44 10.41 16.64
C SER A 128 -1.23 10.86 17.48
N GLU A 129 -1.44 11.30 18.73
CA GLU A 129 -0.34 11.66 19.64
C GLU A 129 0.55 10.45 20.00
N ILE A 130 -0.04 9.25 20.09
CA ILE A 130 0.72 8.01 20.29
C ILE A 130 1.59 7.73 19.05
N ALA A 131 1.03 7.85 17.84
CA ALA A 131 1.77 7.66 16.60
C ALA A 131 2.93 8.65 16.46
N GLU A 132 2.72 9.93 16.80
CA GLU A 132 3.78 10.95 16.83
C GLU A 132 4.89 10.62 17.84
N GLN A 133 4.53 10.15 19.04
CA GLN A 133 5.51 9.75 20.05
C GLN A 133 6.33 8.53 19.61
N ILE A 134 5.70 7.55 18.96
CA ILE A 134 6.39 6.37 18.41
C ILE A 134 7.31 6.78 17.26
N ALA A 135 6.87 7.68 16.38
CA ALA A 135 7.69 8.21 15.29
C ALA A 135 8.95 8.90 15.86
N ALA A 136 8.78 9.81 16.81
CA ALA A 136 9.87 10.55 17.44
C ALA A 136 10.87 9.61 18.16
N ALA A 137 10.37 8.61 18.89
CA ALA A 137 11.21 7.64 19.59
C ALA A 137 12.07 6.78 18.65
N ASN A 138 11.63 6.59 17.40
CA ASN A 138 12.33 5.81 16.38
C ASN A 138 13.09 6.67 15.37
N GLY A 139 13.13 7.99 15.54
CA GLY A 139 13.80 8.92 14.64
C GLY A 139 13.14 9.05 13.26
N LEU A 140 11.82 8.87 13.20
CA LEU A 140 11.01 9.00 11.98
C LEU A 140 10.26 10.35 11.98
N THR A 141 9.99 10.87 10.79
CA THR A 141 9.20 12.08 10.59
C THR A 141 7.71 11.72 10.62
N PRO A 142 6.91 12.25 11.55
CA PRO A 142 5.48 11.93 11.62
C PRO A 142 4.69 12.63 10.51
N VAL A 143 3.98 11.85 9.69
CA VAL A 143 2.94 12.29 8.75
C VAL A 143 1.60 11.78 9.28
N VAL A 144 1.05 12.52 10.25
CA VAL A 144 -0.08 12.08 11.05
C VAL A 144 -1.27 13.02 10.90
N THR A 145 -2.44 12.47 10.62
CA THR A 145 -3.71 13.23 10.66
C THR A 145 -4.31 13.11 12.06
N ALA A 146 -4.54 14.26 12.71
CA ALA A 146 -5.07 14.32 14.07
C ALA A 146 -6.37 13.50 14.20
N THR A 147 -6.38 12.62 15.19
CA THR A 147 -7.53 11.75 15.49
C THR A 147 -8.53 12.45 16.43
N LYS A 148 -9.75 11.94 16.48
CA LYS A 148 -10.80 12.31 17.44
C LYS A 148 -11.05 11.20 18.46
N GLY A 149 -11.54 11.60 19.63
CA GLY A 149 -11.71 10.72 20.79
C GLY A 149 -10.45 10.68 21.67
N THR A 150 -10.54 11.18 22.90
CA THR A 150 -9.42 11.11 23.85
C THR A 150 -9.60 9.94 24.83
N HIS A 151 -8.52 9.21 25.01
CA HIS A 151 -8.47 8.01 25.84
C HIS A 151 -7.76 8.35 27.16
N LEU A 152 -8.31 7.91 28.29
CA LEU A 152 -7.67 8.02 29.60
C LEU A 152 -6.41 7.16 29.68
N ARG A 153 -6.48 5.96 29.08
CA ARG A 153 -5.37 5.02 28.98
C ARG A 153 -5.51 4.18 27.71
N VAL A 154 -4.39 3.89 27.07
CA VAL A 154 -4.29 2.90 25.99
C VAL A 154 -3.13 1.98 26.33
N THR A 155 -3.35 0.67 26.24
CA THR A 155 -2.36 -0.33 26.67
C THR A 155 -1.80 -1.08 25.48
N GLN A 156 -0.48 -1.08 25.34
CA GLN A 156 0.27 -1.93 24.43
C GLN A 156 0.81 -3.12 25.25
N SER A 157 0.36 -4.33 24.93
CA SER A 157 0.63 -5.54 25.73
C SER A 157 1.38 -6.61 24.93
N ASN A 158 2.71 -6.59 24.99
CA ASN A 158 3.59 -7.57 24.32
C ASN A 158 3.37 -7.66 22.81
N ILE A 159 3.15 -6.51 22.19
CA ILE A 159 3.02 -6.39 20.74
C ILE A 159 4.00 -5.34 20.23
N SER A 160 4.40 -5.46 18.98
CA SER A 160 5.33 -4.51 18.39
C SER A 160 4.68 -3.16 18.14
N ASP A 161 5.48 -2.09 18.02
CA ASP A 161 4.96 -0.75 17.70
C ASP A 161 4.22 -0.77 16.36
N ALA A 162 4.71 -1.55 15.38
CA ALA A 162 4.06 -1.70 14.08
C ALA A 162 2.69 -2.40 14.19
N GLN A 163 2.59 -3.49 14.96
CA GLN A 163 1.31 -4.18 15.18
C GLN A 163 0.33 -3.28 15.95
N PHE A 164 0.82 -2.62 17.00
CA PHE A 164 0.02 -1.71 17.80
C PHE A 164 -0.54 -0.55 16.98
N LEU A 165 0.28 0.09 16.14
CA LEU A 165 -0.19 1.17 15.27
C LEU A 165 -1.20 0.71 14.23
N LYS A 166 -1.11 -0.53 13.73
CA LYS A 166 -2.14 -1.12 12.87
C LYS A 166 -3.48 -1.29 13.61
N GLU A 167 -3.44 -1.81 14.84
CA GLU A 167 -4.65 -1.93 15.67
C GLU A 167 -5.27 -0.56 16.00
N LEU A 168 -4.45 0.47 16.27
CA LEU A 168 -4.95 1.83 16.49
C LEU A 168 -5.55 2.42 15.21
N ALA A 169 -4.98 2.16 14.05
CA ALA A 169 -5.49 2.64 12.76
C ALA A 169 -6.88 2.06 12.45
N GLU A 170 -7.13 0.80 12.78
CA GLU A 170 -8.47 0.18 12.61
C GLU A 170 -9.56 0.84 13.45
N LYS A 171 -9.20 1.46 14.59
CA LYS A 171 -10.13 2.12 15.52
C LYS A 171 -10.16 3.64 15.37
N ALA A 172 -9.22 4.23 14.64
CA ALA A 172 -9.03 5.67 14.58
C ALA A 172 -10.10 6.39 13.75
N ARG A 173 -10.38 7.63 14.17
CA ARG A 173 -11.34 8.54 13.52
C ARG A 173 -10.72 9.91 13.31
N ASP A 174 -11.05 10.59 12.22
CA ASP A 174 -10.62 11.96 11.91
C ASP A 174 -11.73 13.00 12.13
N ARG A 175 -13.00 12.57 12.26
CA ARG A 175 -14.18 13.45 12.40
C ARG A 175 -15.11 12.99 13.53
N ASP A 176 -15.69 13.97 14.23
CA ASP A 176 -16.62 13.73 15.34
C ASP A 176 -18.03 13.38 14.84
N GLY A 177 -18.52 12.19 15.19
CA GLY A 177 -19.87 11.73 14.84
C GLY A 177 -19.98 10.99 13.50
N ASP A 178 -18.88 10.92 12.73
CA ASP A 178 -18.72 10.02 11.61
C ASP A 178 -18.12 8.70 12.10
N GLY A 179 -18.43 7.63 11.36
CA GLY A 179 -17.84 6.31 11.53
C GLY A 179 -16.31 6.26 11.42
N VAL A 180 -15.70 5.12 11.74
CA VAL A 180 -14.24 4.91 11.60
C VAL A 180 -13.75 5.33 10.23
N SER A 181 -12.73 6.19 10.15
CA SER A 181 -12.31 6.82 8.90
C SER A 181 -11.54 5.88 7.97
N GLY A 182 -11.06 4.75 8.48
CA GLY A 182 -10.19 3.82 7.75
C GLY A 182 -8.77 4.37 7.67
N TYR A 183 -8.17 4.62 8.83
CA TYR A 183 -6.75 4.98 8.92
C TYR A 183 -5.88 3.82 8.46
N VAL A 184 -4.70 4.17 7.95
CA VAL A 184 -3.64 3.22 7.64
C VAL A 184 -2.36 3.64 8.34
N PHE A 185 -1.53 2.63 8.62
CA PHE A 185 -0.17 2.81 9.11
C PHE A 185 0.80 2.13 8.15
N TYR A 186 1.80 2.89 7.70
CA TYR A 186 2.95 2.36 6.95
C TYR A 186 4.15 3.29 7.13
N ILE A 187 5.34 2.78 6.84
CA ILE A 187 6.56 3.57 6.75
C ILE A 187 6.85 3.82 5.28
N GLN A 188 7.34 5.02 4.96
CA GLN A 188 7.85 5.33 3.65
C GLN A 188 9.10 6.18 3.79
N ASP A 189 10.24 5.64 3.35
CA ASP A 189 11.55 6.28 3.51
C ASP A 189 11.87 6.58 5.00
N ASP A 190 11.78 7.86 5.40
CA ASP A 190 12.01 8.34 6.78
C ASP A 190 10.71 8.84 7.44
N GLU A 191 9.55 8.59 6.81
CA GLU A 191 8.25 9.10 7.23
C GLU A 191 7.38 7.98 7.82
N LEU A 192 6.73 8.27 8.94
CA LEU A 192 5.71 7.42 9.54
C LEU A 192 4.34 7.98 9.17
N HIS A 193 3.60 7.24 8.35
CA HIS A 193 2.26 7.64 7.93
C HIS A 193 1.22 7.06 8.88
N PHE A 194 0.36 7.93 9.43
CA PHE A 194 -0.82 7.55 10.20
C PHE A 194 -1.98 8.48 9.86
N HIS A 195 -2.73 8.13 8.83
CA HIS A 195 -3.81 8.97 8.29
C HIS A 195 -4.87 8.12 7.57
N PRO A 196 -6.07 8.67 7.28
CA PRO A 196 -7.07 8.00 6.43
C PRO A 196 -6.51 7.63 5.06
N ARG A 197 -6.97 6.53 4.48
CA ARG A 197 -6.65 6.18 3.08
C ARG A 197 -7.14 7.29 2.15
N GLU A 198 -6.26 7.74 1.27
CA GLU A 198 -6.54 8.83 0.31
C GLU A 198 -7.31 8.32 -0.93
N LEU A 199 -8.40 7.57 -0.71
CA LEU A 199 -9.17 6.91 -1.79
C LEU A 199 -9.88 7.92 -2.71
N ASP A 200 -10.05 9.16 -2.27
CA ASP A 200 -10.67 10.25 -3.02
C ASP A 200 -9.67 11.00 -3.92
N GLN A 201 -8.39 10.65 -3.90
CA GLN A 201 -7.37 11.29 -4.75
C GLN A 201 -7.54 10.93 -6.22
N THR A 202 -7.07 11.85 -7.08
CA THR A 202 -6.98 11.61 -8.51
C THR A 202 -6.08 10.39 -8.77
N PRO A 203 -6.48 9.46 -9.65
CA PRO A 203 -5.60 8.34 -10.00
C PRO A 203 -4.28 8.85 -10.57
N LEU A 204 -3.19 8.18 -10.22
CA LEU A 204 -1.84 8.55 -10.62
C LEU A 204 -1.64 8.46 -12.15
N LEU A 205 -2.25 7.44 -12.76
CA LEU A 205 -2.17 7.18 -14.20
C LEU A 205 -3.27 6.21 -14.64
N THR A 206 -3.52 6.18 -15.96
CA THR A 206 -4.37 5.19 -16.61
C THR A 206 -3.54 4.03 -17.18
N LEU A 207 -3.94 2.80 -16.87
CA LEU A 207 -3.44 1.56 -17.45
C LEU A 207 -4.51 0.96 -18.35
N GLU A 208 -4.23 0.91 -19.65
CA GLU A 208 -5.16 0.39 -20.64
C GLU A 208 -4.68 -0.97 -21.17
N TYR A 209 -5.57 -1.96 -21.15
CA TYR A 209 -5.29 -3.33 -21.62
C TYR A 209 -5.36 -3.47 -23.14
N PHE A 210 -6.41 -2.91 -23.77
CA PHE A 210 -6.69 -3.10 -25.18
C PHE A 210 -6.76 -1.77 -25.91
N THR A 211 -5.72 -1.47 -26.69
CA THR A 211 -5.74 -0.49 -27.78
C THR A 211 -5.03 -1.06 -28.99
N ASP A 212 -5.24 -0.45 -30.15
CA ASP A 212 -4.42 -0.68 -31.34
C ASP A 212 -2.98 -0.23 -31.05
N THR A 213 -2.13 -1.17 -30.63
CA THR A 213 -0.65 -1.09 -30.46
C THR A 213 -0.05 -0.29 -29.28
N LYS A 214 -0.82 0.27 -28.33
CA LYS A 214 -0.27 1.19 -27.29
C LYS A 214 -0.64 0.88 -25.82
N GLY A 215 -1.33 -0.21 -25.53
CA GLY A 215 -1.71 -0.57 -24.16
C GLY A 215 -0.49 -0.86 -23.25
N LEU A 216 -0.41 -0.22 -22.08
CA LEU A 216 0.66 -0.46 -21.10
C LEU A 216 0.39 -1.67 -20.20
N LEU A 217 -0.87 -2.09 -20.09
CA LEU A 217 -1.29 -3.20 -19.26
C LEU A 217 -1.13 -4.51 -20.04
N ARG A 218 -0.14 -5.32 -19.66
CA ARG A 218 0.18 -6.61 -20.30
C ARG A 218 -0.76 -7.73 -19.86
N SER A 219 -1.14 -7.73 -18.59
CA SER A 219 -2.09 -8.69 -18.05
C SER A 219 -2.91 -8.07 -16.92
N PHE A 220 -4.14 -8.55 -16.77
CA PHE A 220 -5.05 -8.13 -15.72
C PHE A 220 -5.92 -9.33 -15.31
N ARG A 221 -5.85 -9.70 -14.04
CA ARG A 221 -6.53 -10.88 -13.48
C ARG A 221 -7.37 -10.45 -12.28
N PRO A 222 -8.62 -10.02 -12.50
CA PRO A 222 -9.52 -9.68 -11.42
C PRO A 222 -10.10 -10.94 -10.78
N SER A 223 -10.14 -10.98 -9.45
CA SER A 223 -10.88 -11.93 -8.64
C SER A 223 -11.96 -11.18 -7.86
N THR A 224 -13.13 -11.80 -7.72
CA THR A 224 -14.21 -11.27 -6.89
C THR A 224 -14.40 -12.19 -5.71
N GLN A 225 -14.39 -11.64 -4.49
CA GLN A 225 -14.67 -12.38 -3.26
C GLN A 225 -16.19 -12.64 -3.17
N SER A 226 -16.70 -13.57 -3.98
CA SER A 226 -18.09 -14.03 -3.94
C SER A 226 -18.16 -15.42 -3.31
N GLN A 227 -18.01 -15.51 -2.00
CA GLN A 227 -18.38 -16.75 -1.32
C GLN A 227 -19.90 -16.78 -1.13
N GLY A 228 -20.53 -17.95 -1.28
CA GLY A 228 -21.98 -18.15 -1.20
C GLY A 228 -22.61 -17.94 0.19
N ALA A 229 -21.89 -17.27 1.09
CA ALA A 229 -22.38 -16.78 2.38
C ALA A 229 -22.17 -15.27 2.41
N LYS A 230 -22.97 -14.54 3.21
CA LYS A 230 -22.67 -13.13 3.53
C LYS A 230 -21.22 -13.09 4.02
N GLY A 231 -20.33 -12.39 3.32
CA GLY A 231 -18.95 -12.18 3.80
C GLY A 231 -18.87 -10.95 4.70
N ALA A 232 -17.71 -10.72 5.33
CA ALA A 232 -17.45 -9.52 6.12
C ALA A 232 -17.67 -8.21 5.32
N GLY A 233 -17.45 -8.25 3.99
CA GLY A 233 -17.70 -7.13 3.07
C GLY A 233 -19.16 -6.94 2.66
N VAL A 234 -20.08 -7.78 3.14
CA VAL A 234 -21.53 -7.61 2.96
C VAL A 234 -22.15 -7.03 4.22
N GLU A 235 -21.84 -7.62 5.38
CA GLU A 235 -22.28 -7.15 6.69
C GLU A 235 -21.31 -7.64 7.76
N THR A 236 -20.82 -6.71 8.58
CA THR A 236 -20.09 -7.03 9.81
C THR A 236 -20.94 -6.66 11.00
N LYS A 237 -21.16 -7.63 11.91
CA LYS A 237 -21.87 -7.40 13.18
C LYS A 237 -20.87 -7.48 14.33
N THR A 238 -20.85 -6.45 15.14
CA THR A 238 -20.09 -6.46 16.39
C THR A 238 -21.05 -6.66 17.56
N VAL A 239 -20.72 -7.60 18.44
CA VAL A 239 -21.47 -7.87 19.67
C VAL A 239 -20.56 -7.60 20.86
N GLY A 240 -21.04 -6.82 21.81
CA GLY A 240 -20.34 -6.50 23.05
C GLY A 240 -21.31 -6.46 24.22
N ILE A 241 -20.76 -6.36 25.42
CA ILE A 241 -21.55 -6.12 26.64
C ILE A 241 -21.21 -4.72 27.12
N ASP A 242 -22.21 -3.87 27.31
CA ASP A 242 -22.04 -2.60 28.00
C ASP A 242 -21.82 -2.89 29.49
N PRO A 243 -20.64 -2.65 30.08
CA PRO A 243 -20.39 -2.97 31.49
C PRO A 243 -21.12 -2.04 32.47
N ARG A 244 -21.61 -0.87 32.02
CA ARG A 244 -22.39 0.07 32.84
C ARG A 244 -23.88 -0.28 32.83
N LYS A 245 -24.44 -0.60 31.67
CA LYS A 245 -25.85 -1.01 31.51
C LYS A 245 -26.08 -2.50 31.77
N LYS A 246 -25.01 -3.31 31.71
CA LYS A 246 -25.01 -4.78 31.79
C LYS A 246 -25.89 -5.46 30.73
N ASP A 247 -26.09 -4.77 29.61
CA ASP A 247 -26.89 -5.24 28.48
C ASP A 247 -26.00 -5.52 27.26
N VAL A 248 -26.49 -6.38 26.38
CA VAL A 248 -25.83 -6.68 25.10
C VAL A 248 -25.99 -5.49 24.17
N VAL A 249 -24.89 -5.04 23.59
CA VAL A 249 -24.86 -4.01 22.55
C VAL A 249 -24.48 -4.67 21.23
N GLU A 250 -25.29 -4.46 20.21
CA GLU A 250 -25.08 -4.99 18.87
C GLU A 250 -25.06 -3.85 17.85
N HIS A 251 -24.00 -3.78 17.05
CA HIS A 251 -23.89 -2.83 15.93
C HIS A 251 -23.63 -3.56 14.62
N LYS A 252 -24.29 -3.10 13.55
CA LYS A 252 -24.17 -3.65 12.20
C LYS A 252 -23.60 -2.60 11.25
N ALA A 253 -22.53 -2.95 10.56
CA ALA A 253 -21.94 -2.17 9.49
C ALA A 253 -22.19 -2.85 8.13
N ASN A 254 -22.78 -2.11 7.19
CA ASN A 254 -23.06 -2.54 5.83
C ASN A 254 -23.16 -1.33 4.87
N ASN A 255 -23.43 -1.58 3.58
CA ASN A 255 -23.56 -0.53 2.56
C ASN A 255 -24.57 0.58 2.93
N ALA A 256 -25.67 0.25 3.63
CA ALA A 256 -26.69 1.22 4.01
C ALA A 256 -26.33 2.01 5.28
N THR A 257 -25.63 1.39 6.23
CA THR A 257 -25.29 2.02 7.52
C THR A 257 -23.96 2.78 7.51
N THR A 258 -23.17 2.65 6.43
CA THR A 258 -21.86 3.34 6.29
C THR A 258 -21.75 4.13 4.98
N PRO A 259 -22.60 5.17 4.75
CA PRO A 259 -22.62 5.93 3.50
C PRO A 259 -21.45 6.94 3.35
N GLU A 260 -20.80 7.33 4.46
CA GLU A 260 -19.75 8.36 4.45
C GLU A 260 -18.44 7.93 3.74
N ARG A 261 -18.30 6.64 3.41
CA ARG A 261 -17.11 6.04 2.79
C ARG A 261 -16.93 6.47 1.33
N THR A 262 -15.70 6.46 0.84
CA THR A 262 -15.38 6.66 -0.57
C THR A 262 -15.54 5.36 -1.37
N ALA A 263 -16.29 5.40 -2.47
CA ALA A 263 -16.48 4.28 -3.38
C ALA A 263 -15.65 4.45 -4.66
N LEU A 264 -14.86 3.43 -5.01
CA LEU A 264 -14.03 3.38 -6.22
C LEU A 264 -14.78 2.81 -7.44
N GLY A 265 -16.09 2.58 -7.30
CA GLY A 265 -16.98 2.07 -8.33
C GLY A 265 -18.43 2.43 -8.02
N LYS A 266 -19.34 2.07 -8.93
CA LYS A 266 -20.75 2.51 -8.86
C LYS A 266 -21.69 1.44 -8.31
N GLN A 267 -21.35 0.16 -8.47
CA GLN A 267 -22.20 -0.95 -8.03
C GLN A 267 -21.48 -1.86 -7.05
N THR A 268 -22.12 -2.25 -5.98
CA THR A 268 -21.63 -3.23 -5.01
C THR A 268 -22.06 -4.63 -5.44
N TYR A 269 -21.18 -5.62 -5.27
CA TYR A 269 -21.52 -7.01 -5.56
C TYR A 269 -22.29 -7.60 -4.37
N LEU A 270 -23.61 -7.45 -4.39
CA LEU A 270 -24.53 -8.17 -3.51
C LEU A 270 -25.08 -9.39 -4.26
N VAL A 271 -24.25 -10.42 -4.48
CA VAL A 271 -24.83 -11.71 -4.83
C VAL A 271 -25.29 -12.36 -3.54
N ASP A 272 -26.60 -12.26 -3.30
CA ASP A 272 -27.26 -13.18 -2.40
C ASP A 272 -27.00 -14.59 -2.94
N GLY A 273 -26.17 -15.37 -2.24
CA GLY A 273 -25.72 -16.69 -2.65
C GLY A 273 -26.86 -17.69 -2.88
N ASN A 274 -28.09 -17.32 -2.52
CA ASN A 274 -29.27 -18.16 -2.68
C ASN A 274 -30.27 -17.54 -3.65
N THR A 275 -30.08 -17.83 -4.94
CA THR A 275 -31.21 -17.88 -5.90
C THR A 275 -32.15 -19.07 -5.66
N GLY A 276 -32.02 -19.80 -4.54
CA GLY A 276 -32.90 -20.88 -4.12
C GLY A 276 -33.30 -20.70 -2.65
N GLU A 277 -34.61 -20.56 -2.44
CA GLU A 277 -35.37 -20.72 -1.20
C GLU A 277 -34.58 -21.11 0.06
N GLY A 278 -34.06 -20.11 0.77
CA GLY A 278 -33.53 -20.27 2.12
C GLY A 278 -33.63 -18.94 2.84
N SER A 279 -34.70 -18.73 3.58
CA SER A 279 -34.81 -17.59 4.49
C SER A 279 -33.75 -17.72 5.56
N PHE A 280 -32.68 -16.93 5.43
CA PHE A 280 -31.65 -16.83 6.47
C PHE A 280 -32.30 -16.47 7.80
N LYS A 281 -31.90 -17.17 8.87
CA LYS A 281 -32.32 -16.77 10.22
C LYS A 281 -31.64 -15.44 10.54
N GLU A 282 -32.29 -14.56 11.28
CA GLU A 282 -31.79 -13.22 11.67
C GLU A 282 -30.42 -13.25 12.41
N GLN A 283 -30.00 -14.45 12.84
CA GLN A 283 -28.70 -14.77 13.46
C GLN A 283 -27.57 -15.06 12.46
N GLU A 284 -27.83 -15.14 11.15
CA GLU A 284 -26.84 -15.43 10.10
C GLU A 284 -26.33 -14.13 9.48
N THR A 285 -25.35 -13.51 10.15
CA THR A 285 -24.58 -12.35 9.67
C THR A 285 -23.23 -12.78 9.10
N GLY A 286 -22.68 -12.00 8.18
CA GLY A 286 -21.52 -12.44 7.40
C GLY A 286 -20.20 -12.59 8.18
N GLN A 287 -19.97 -11.73 9.16
CA GLN A 287 -18.94 -11.94 10.18
C GLN A 287 -19.44 -11.38 11.52
N ILE A 288 -19.32 -12.18 12.59
CA ILE A 288 -19.56 -11.73 13.96
C ILE A 288 -18.20 -11.45 14.60
N VAL A 289 -18.04 -10.24 15.11
CA VAL A 289 -16.82 -9.80 15.78
C VAL A 289 -17.14 -9.55 17.25
N PRO A 290 -16.45 -10.21 18.20
CA PRO A 290 -16.57 -9.83 19.59
C PRO A 290 -15.90 -8.46 19.80
N SER A 291 -16.59 -7.53 20.44
CA SER A 291 -15.97 -6.30 20.95
C SER A 291 -15.78 -6.37 22.45
N PHE A 292 -14.54 -6.17 22.87
CA PHE A 292 -14.16 -5.97 24.27
C PHE A 292 -13.82 -4.48 24.53
N ASP A 293 -14.09 -3.59 23.56
CA ASP A 293 -13.54 -2.23 23.47
C ASP A 293 -14.05 -1.25 24.52
N ARG A 294 -15.03 -1.61 25.35
CA ARG A 294 -15.34 -0.83 26.56
C ARG A 294 -14.36 -1.02 27.72
N SER A 295 -13.29 -1.79 27.51
CA SER A 295 -12.13 -1.83 28.40
C SER A 295 -11.27 -0.56 28.31
N GLU A 296 -11.32 0.18 27.19
CA GLU A 296 -10.66 1.47 27.06
C GLU A 296 -11.50 2.55 27.75
N GLY A 297 -10.90 3.26 28.71
CA GLY A 297 -11.57 4.36 29.39
C GLY A 297 -11.45 5.63 28.54
N PHE A 298 -12.57 6.23 28.17
CA PHE A 298 -12.61 7.51 27.46
C PHE A 298 -12.72 8.68 28.44
N HIS A 299 -12.13 9.82 28.11
CA HIS A 299 -12.26 11.03 28.93
C HIS A 299 -13.65 11.65 28.78
N GLU A 300 -14.17 11.69 27.55
CA GLU A 300 -15.54 12.04 27.20
C GLU A 300 -16.17 10.86 26.46
N GLU A 301 -17.45 10.58 26.72
CA GLU A 301 -18.15 9.50 26.01
C GLU A 301 -18.17 9.81 24.51
N PRO A 302 -17.65 8.91 23.65
CA PRO A 302 -17.71 9.12 22.22
C PRO A 302 -19.17 9.15 21.77
N ARG A 303 -19.47 9.99 20.77
CA ARG A 303 -20.84 10.11 20.22
C ARG A 303 -21.36 8.80 19.62
N GLN A 304 -20.46 7.93 19.15
CA GLN A 304 -20.80 6.59 18.69
C GLN A 304 -20.06 5.57 19.55
N GLU A 305 -20.67 4.40 19.77
CA GLU A 305 -20.09 3.34 20.60
C GLU A 305 -18.84 2.74 19.95
N PRO A 306 -17.77 2.42 20.70
CA PRO A 306 -16.58 1.75 20.17
C PRO A 306 -16.86 0.40 19.48
N ALA A 307 -17.95 -0.28 19.86
CA ALA A 307 -18.39 -1.50 19.19
C ALA A 307 -18.87 -1.23 17.74
N GLN A 308 -19.44 -0.05 17.48
CA GLN A 308 -19.80 0.39 16.14
C GLN A 308 -18.55 0.61 15.29
N ASP A 309 -17.51 1.22 15.86
CA ASP A 309 -16.23 1.45 15.18
C ASP A 309 -15.60 0.17 14.68
N SER A 310 -15.49 -0.82 15.57
CA SER A 310 -14.92 -2.12 15.25
C SER A 310 -15.73 -2.84 14.16
N ALA A 311 -17.05 -2.63 14.09
CA ALA A 311 -17.88 -3.16 13.01
C ALA A 311 -17.57 -2.45 11.68
N GLU A 312 -17.54 -1.12 11.69
CA GLU A 312 -17.37 -0.29 10.50
C GLU A 312 -15.97 -0.37 9.92
N GLY A 313 -14.92 -0.38 10.75
CA GLY A 313 -13.53 -0.55 10.32
C GLY A 313 -13.33 -1.88 9.59
N LYS A 314 -13.84 -2.98 10.18
CA LYS A 314 -13.77 -4.32 9.57
C LYS A 314 -14.61 -4.43 8.30
N PHE A 315 -15.81 -3.83 8.28
CA PHE A 315 -16.62 -3.76 7.08
C PHE A 315 -15.88 -3.01 5.96
N ARG A 316 -15.31 -1.83 6.24
CA ARG A 316 -14.57 -1.04 5.24
C ARG A 316 -13.36 -1.77 4.68
N GLU A 317 -12.59 -2.45 5.52
CA GLU A 317 -11.43 -3.26 5.08
C GLU A 317 -11.87 -4.42 4.19
N ALA A 318 -12.90 -5.18 4.62
CA ALA A 318 -13.42 -6.30 3.86
C ALA A 318 -14.08 -5.86 2.55
N GLU A 319 -14.77 -4.72 2.56
CA GLU A 319 -15.38 -4.15 1.37
C GLU A 319 -14.32 -3.70 0.36
N LEU A 320 -13.21 -3.10 0.80
CA LEU A 320 -12.09 -2.72 -0.08
C LEU A 320 -11.47 -3.93 -0.80
N ARG A 321 -11.58 -5.12 -0.22
CA ARG A 321 -11.14 -6.41 -0.81
C ARG A 321 -12.24 -7.15 -1.58
N GLN A 322 -13.40 -6.52 -1.83
CA GLN A 322 -14.48 -7.17 -2.59
C GLN A 322 -14.05 -7.57 -4.00
N VAL A 323 -13.24 -6.73 -4.64
CA VAL A 323 -12.55 -7.03 -5.89
C VAL A 323 -11.05 -6.86 -5.67
N GLU A 324 -10.30 -7.93 -5.91
CA GLU A 324 -8.85 -7.90 -5.96
C GLU A 324 -8.42 -8.12 -7.41
N ALA A 325 -7.29 -7.56 -7.82
CA ALA A 325 -6.77 -7.82 -9.16
C ALA A 325 -5.24 -7.80 -9.16
N ASP A 326 -4.66 -8.77 -9.84
CA ASP A 326 -3.25 -8.76 -10.19
C ASP A 326 -3.09 -8.17 -11.60
N ALA A 327 -2.21 -7.19 -11.73
CA ALA A 327 -1.92 -6.50 -12.98
C ALA A 327 -0.42 -6.55 -13.28
N ALA A 328 -0.04 -6.80 -14.53
CA ALA A 328 1.35 -6.68 -14.98
C ALA A 328 1.45 -5.59 -16.06
N THR A 329 2.45 -4.73 -15.92
CA THR A 329 2.71 -3.61 -16.84
C THR A 329 4.18 -3.58 -17.24
N ILE A 330 4.51 -2.79 -18.26
CA ILE A 330 5.91 -2.43 -18.50
C ILE A 330 6.50 -1.70 -17.28
N GLY A 331 7.83 -1.60 -17.21
CA GLY A 331 8.49 -0.75 -16.22
C GLY A 331 7.97 0.68 -16.24
N ILE A 332 7.33 1.13 -15.16
CA ILE A 332 6.90 2.52 -14.99
C ILE A 332 7.47 3.00 -13.65
N PRO A 333 8.58 3.77 -13.64
CA PRO A 333 9.29 4.18 -12.43
C PRO A 333 8.45 4.96 -11.43
N GLN A 334 7.40 5.63 -11.91
CA GLN A 334 6.53 6.47 -11.10
C GLN A 334 5.41 5.68 -10.39
N VAL A 335 5.13 4.44 -10.80
CA VAL A 335 4.09 3.61 -10.16
C VAL A 335 4.54 3.25 -8.74
N ARG A 336 3.67 3.50 -7.76
CA ARG A 336 3.88 3.15 -6.35
C ARG A 336 2.59 2.65 -5.72
N ALA A 337 2.74 1.90 -4.63
CA ALA A 337 1.61 1.55 -3.80
C ALA A 337 1.05 2.80 -3.10
N LYS A 338 -0.05 2.62 -2.37
CA LYS A 338 -0.76 3.67 -1.63
C LYS A 338 -1.39 4.76 -2.51
N LYS A 339 -1.57 4.49 -3.81
CA LYS A 339 -2.16 5.43 -4.78
C LYS A 339 -3.24 4.77 -5.64
N ASN A 340 -4.17 5.59 -6.12
CA ASN A 340 -5.20 5.17 -7.05
C ASN A 340 -4.62 5.01 -8.47
N VAL A 341 -5.08 4.00 -9.22
CA VAL A 341 -4.78 3.80 -10.64
C VAL A 341 -6.07 3.54 -11.40
N GLU A 342 -6.18 4.05 -12.62
CA GLU A 342 -7.37 3.82 -13.45
C GLU A 342 -7.12 2.68 -14.44
N ILE A 343 -7.96 1.65 -14.43
CA ILE A 343 -7.87 0.52 -15.37
C ILE A 343 -8.91 0.68 -16.48
N LYS A 344 -8.47 0.65 -17.74
CA LYS A 344 -9.32 0.71 -18.95
C LYS A 344 -9.10 -0.49 -19.87
N GLY A 345 -10.06 -0.73 -20.78
CA GLY A 345 -9.94 -1.78 -21.79
C GLY A 345 -10.18 -3.21 -21.31
N VAL A 346 -10.65 -3.41 -20.07
CA VAL A 346 -10.90 -4.74 -19.45
C VAL A 346 -12.40 -5.07 -19.32
N GLY A 347 -13.23 -4.40 -20.11
CA GLY A 347 -14.68 -4.51 -20.09
C GLY A 347 -15.36 -3.67 -19.01
N ARG A 348 -16.65 -3.37 -19.21
CA ARG A 348 -17.43 -2.41 -18.39
C ARG A 348 -17.58 -2.81 -16.91
N LYS A 349 -17.49 -4.11 -16.60
CA LYS A 349 -17.61 -4.65 -15.25
C LYS A 349 -16.38 -4.33 -14.39
N PHE A 350 -15.18 -4.50 -14.96
CA PHE A 350 -13.92 -4.37 -14.21
C PHE A 350 -13.19 -3.06 -14.47
N SER A 351 -13.49 -2.32 -15.55
CA SER A 351 -12.88 -1.01 -15.78
C SER A 351 -13.27 -0.01 -14.66
N GLY A 352 -12.36 0.91 -14.35
CA GLY A 352 -12.54 1.96 -13.35
C GLY A 352 -11.32 2.15 -12.45
N ILE A 353 -11.50 2.87 -11.35
CA ILE A 353 -10.43 3.19 -10.39
C ILE A 353 -10.20 2.01 -9.46
N TYR A 354 -8.92 1.72 -9.21
CA TYR A 354 -8.45 0.74 -8.24
C TYR A 354 -7.46 1.42 -7.29
N TYR A 355 -7.47 0.97 -6.04
CA TYR A 355 -6.42 1.31 -5.08
C TYR A 355 -5.27 0.33 -5.24
N CYS A 356 -4.06 0.83 -5.48
CA CYS A 356 -2.87 0.00 -5.58
C CYS A 356 -2.25 -0.16 -4.18
N HIS A 357 -2.35 -1.36 -3.60
CA HIS A 357 -1.86 -1.62 -2.25
C HIS A 357 -0.48 -2.30 -2.23
N SER A 358 -0.02 -2.83 -3.36
CA SER A 358 1.34 -3.32 -3.52
C SER A 358 1.83 -3.17 -4.97
N VAL A 359 3.09 -2.79 -5.13
CA VAL A 359 3.78 -2.71 -6.42
C VAL A 359 5.13 -3.38 -6.29
N ARG A 360 5.42 -4.32 -7.18
CA ARG A 360 6.73 -4.97 -7.31
C ARG A 360 7.38 -4.56 -8.62
N HIS A 361 8.47 -3.83 -8.51
CA HIS A 361 9.37 -3.45 -9.60
C HIS A 361 10.45 -4.53 -9.73
N SER A 362 10.67 -5.06 -10.93
CA SER A 362 11.69 -6.07 -11.18
C SER A 362 12.49 -5.71 -12.42
N ILE A 363 13.80 -5.53 -12.26
CA ILE A 363 14.77 -5.26 -13.34
C ILE A 363 15.73 -6.44 -13.40
N SER A 364 15.80 -7.10 -14.54
CA SER A 364 16.73 -8.22 -14.78
C SER A 364 17.12 -8.28 -16.26
N GLY A 365 17.83 -9.34 -16.67
CA GLY A 365 18.12 -9.60 -18.09
C GLY A 365 16.88 -9.69 -18.99
N ALA A 366 15.69 -9.91 -18.43
CA ALA A 366 14.42 -9.91 -19.17
C ALA A 366 13.82 -8.51 -19.40
N GLY A 367 14.44 -7.45 -18.85
CA GLY A 367 13.97 -6.07 -18.90
C GLY A 367 13.39 -5.60 -17.57
N TYR A 368 12.55 -4.56 -17.63
CA TYR A 368 11.89 -3.96 -16.47
C TYR A 368 10.37 -4.21 -16.52
N LEU A 369 9.86 -4.84 -15.46
CA LEU A 369 8.46 -5.18 -15.26
C LEU A 369 7.95 -4.56 -13.95
N CYS A 370 6.67 -4.17 -13.94
CA CYS A 370 5.94 -3.82 -12.72
C CYS A 370 4.73 -4.74 -12.56
N GLU A 371 4.65 -5.38 -11.40
CA GLU A 371 3.50 -6.19 -10.96
C GLU A 371 2.75 -5.40 -9.89
N LEU A 372 1.45 -5.18 -10.07
CA LEU A 372 0.61 -4.41 -9.17
C LEU A 372 -0.46 -5.32 -8.58
N LYS A 373 -0.66 -5.21 -7.25
CA LYS A 373 -1.84 -5.75 -6.58
C LYS A 373 -2.82 -4.63 -6.29
N LEU A 374 -4.03 -4.82 -6.76
CA LEU A 374 -5.07 -3.80 -6.83
C LEU A 374 -6.30 -4.25 -6.03
N LYS A 375 -6.93 -3.30 -5.36
CA LYS A 375 -8.14 -3.50 -4.56
C LYS A 375 -9.21 -2.49 -4.94
N LYS A 376 -10.49 -2.90 -4.90
CA LYS A 376 -11.62 -2.04 -5.23
C LYS A 376 -12.87 -2.48 -4.48
N ASN A 377 -13.57 -1.50 -3.91
CA ASN A 377 -14.77 -1.70 -3.08
C ASN A 377 -16.11 -1.66 -3.84
N ALA A 378 -16.07 -1.59 -5.17
CA ALA A 378 -17.27 -1.62 -6.01
C ALA A 378 -16.92 -1.99 -7.47
N LEU A 379 -17.87 -2.57 -8.20
CA LEU A 379 -17.79 -2.86 -9.63
C LEU A 379 -18.13 -1.65 -10.51
N GLY A 380 -17.72 -1.75 -11.77
CA GLY A 380 -18.07 -0.79 -12.83
C GLY A 380 -19.50 -0.97 -13.35
N LYS A 381 -19.91 -0.12 -14.31
CA LYS A 381 -21.27 -0.03 -14.89
C LYS A 381 -21.78 -1.30 -15.61
N GLY A 382 -20.95 -2.35 -15.69
CA GLY A 382 -21.31 -3.64 -16.28
C GLY A 382 -21.58 -4.73 -15.25
N ALA A 383 -21.80 -4.40 -13.97
CA ALA A 383 -22.28 -5.39 -13.01
C ALA A 383 -23.74 -5.73 -13.37
N GLY A 384 -24.10 -7.02 -13.32
CA GLY A 384 -25.42 -7.47 -13.77
C GLY A 384 -26.56 -6.94 -12.89
N ASP A 385 -27.81 -7.09 -13.34
CA ASP A 385 -29.03 -6.53 -12.73
C ASP A 385 -29.26 -6.90 -11.25
N LYS A 386 -28.54 -7.91 -10.73
CA LYS A 386 -28.55 -8.31 -9.32
C LYS A 386 -27.60 -7.51 -8.41
N SER A 387 -26.89 -6.51 -8.95
CA SER A 387 -25.93 -5.68 -8.21
C SER A 387 -26.64 -4.46 -7.64
N ALA A 388 -26.38 -4.11 -6.38
CA ALA A 388 -26.95 -2.90 -5.77
C ALA A 388 -26.05 -1.68 -6.00
N GLU A 389 -26.62 -0.48 -6.02
CA GLU A 389 -25.84 0.75 -6.08
C GLU A 389 -25.03 0.97 -4.80
N SER A 390 -23.77 1.39 -4.96
CA SER A 390 -22.94 1.84 -3.85
C SER A 390 -23.52 3.10 -3.24
N GLN A 391 -23.71 3.10 -1.92
CA GLN A 391 -24.14 4.30 -1.18
C GLN A 391 -22.96 5.18 -0.73
N GLY A 392 -21.72 4.76 -1.00
CA GLY A 392 -20.52 5.55 -0.75
C GLY A 392 -20.34 6.70 -1.74
N LYS A 393 -19.61 7.74 -1.34
CA LYS A 393 -19.25 8.90 -2.19
C LYS A 393 -18.36 8.43 -3.35
N PRO A 394 -18.79 8.54 -4.62
CA PRO A 394 -18.01 8.03 -5.73
C PRO A 394 -16.75 8.87 -5.97
N ASN A 395 -15.63 8.21 -6.20
CA ASN A 395 -14.47 8.85 -6.84
C ASN A 395 -14.66 8.81 -8.36
N ASP A 396 -15.12 9.93 -8.93
CA ASP A 396 -15.29 10.10 -10.38
C ASP A 396 -14.14 10.92 -11.02
N LYS A 397 -13.00 11.08 -10.33
CA LYS A 397 -11.84 11.82 -10.87
C LYS A 397 -11.14 11.00 -11.97
N GLU A 398 -10.84 11.64 -13.09
CA GLU A 398 -10.10 11.02 -14.19
C GLU A 398 -8.59 11.13 -13.96
N ALA A 399 -7.84 10.07 -14.32
CA ALA A 399 -6.39 10.12 -14.26
C ALA A 399 -5.84 11.08 -15.33
N PRO A 400 -4.65 11.69 -15.11
CA PRO A 400 -3.94 12.34 -16.19
C PRO A 400 -3.63 11.33 -17.31
N PRO A 401 -3.54 11.78 -18.57
CA PRO A 401 -3.14 10.92 -19.67
C PRO A 401 -1.81 10.26 -19.32
N THR A 402 -1.72 8.96 -19.56
CA THR A 402 -0.54 8.15 -19.28
C THR A 402 0.71 8.83 -19.84
N PRO A 403 1.83 8.91 -19.10
CA PRO A 403 3.05 9.52 -19.62
C PRO A 403 3.36 8.87 -20.97
N GLN A 404 3.33 9.67 -22.04
CA GLN A 404 3.87 9.20 -23.31
C GLN A 404 5.34 8.90 -23.05
N ASN A 405 5.79 7.74 -23.52
CA ASN A 405 7.21 7.42 -23.54
C ASN A 405 7.86 8.28 -24.64
N GLU A 406 7.86 9.60 -24.44
CA GLU A 406 8.57 10.51 -25.31
C GLU A 406 10.07 10.26 -25.08
N PRO A 407 10.83 9.93 -26.13
CA PRO A 407 12.27 9.83 -26.00
C PRO A 407 12.79 11.17 -25.46
N PRO A 408 13.73 11.17 -24.48
CA PRO A 408 14.27 12.40 -23.93
C PRO A 408 14.84 13.25 -25.07
N ALA A 409 14.70 14.58 -24.95
CA ALA A 409 15.29 15.51 -25.91
C ALA A 409 16.77 15.19 -26.08
N MET A 410 17.20 14.94 -27.33
CA MET A 410 18.59 14.65 -27.66
C MET A 410 19.49 15.75 -27.11
N VAL A 411 20.37 15.39 -26.20
CA VAL A 411 21.50 16.23 -25.80
C VAL A 411 22.74 15.64 -26.44
N THR A 412 23.28 16.32 -27.45
CA THR A 412 24.57 15.96 -28.03
C THR A 412 25.65 16.55 -27.13
N ILE A 413 26.46 15.68 -26.51
CA ILE A 413 27.63 16.08 -25.73
C ILE A 413 28.83 15.95 -26.66
N ASP A 414 29.50 17.07 -26.92
CA ASP A 414 30.75 17.09 -27.68
C ASP A 414 31.85 16.37 -26.88
N ALA A 415 32.42 15.31 -27.46
CA ALA A 415 33.33 14.40 -26.77
C ALA A 415 34.68 15.02 -26.38
N ASP A 416 35.05 16.16 -26.98
CA ASP A 416 36.32 16.83 -26.72
C ASP A 416 36.19 18.02 -25.77
N SER A 417 34.99 18.64 -25.67
CA SER A 417 34.77 19.88 -24.89
C SER A 417 33.76 19.76 -23.75
N GLY A 418 32.93 18.70 -23.71
CA GLY A 418 31.90 18.51 -22.68
C GLY A 418 30.74 19.52 -22.75
N ALA A 419 30.64 20.32 -23.82
CA ALA A 419 29.57 21.29 -23.99
C ALA A 419 28.25 20.61 -24.36
N VAL A 420 27.17 21.02 -23.69
CA VAL A 420 25.79 20.56 -23.90
C VAL A 420 25.10 21.50 -24.88
N THR A 421 24.67 20.99 -26.04
CA THR A 421 23.78 21.73 -26.95
C THR A 421 22.43 21.03 -27.02
N GLN A 422 21.34 21.75 -26.76
CA GLN A 422 19.98 21.29 -27.06
C GLN A 422 19.81 21.33 -28.57
N GLY A 423 19.51 20.18 -29.18
CA GLY A 423 19.22 20.09 -30.60
C GLY A 423 18.02 20.98 -30.95
N GLY A 424 18.29 22.12 -31.57
CA GLY A 424 17.27 22.97 -32.17
C GLY A 424 16.68 22.27 -33.39
N ASP A 425 15.36 22.22 -33.40
CA ASP A 425 14.53 21.82 -34.53
C ASP A 425 14.93 22.62 -35.78
N ASN A 426 15.34 21.92 -36.84
CA ASN A 426 15.65 22.51 -38.14
C ASN A 426 15.23 21.51 -39.23
N GLY A 427 14.06 21.77 -39.84
CA GLY A 427 13.63 21.18 -41.11
C GLY A 427 12.25 20.58 -41.09
#